data_AF-A0A1I7NAP0-F1
#
_entry.id   AF-A0A1I7NAP0-F1
#
_cell.length_a   1.000
_cell.length_b   1.000
_cell.length_c   1.000
_cell.angle_alpha   90.00
_cell.angle_beta   90.00
_cell.angle_gamma   90.00
#
_symmetry.space_group_name_H-M   'P 1'
#
loop_
_entity.id
_entity.type
_entity.pdbx_description
1 polymer ?
#
loop_
_entity_poly.entity_id
_entity_poly.type
_entity_poly.pdbx_seq_one_letter_code
_entity_poly.pdbx_strand_id
1 'polypeptide(L)'
;MTDDFSGLGLSSKVTEAVTAAGYTRPTEIQSQAIPHLLEKKDLIGIAQTGTGKTASFVLPMLTLLEAGRARARMPRTLILEPTRELAAQVAENFEKYGKNHRLSMALIIGGVSFEDQNKKLDRGVDVLIATPGRLLDQFDRGKILLTGVEILVIDEADRMLDMGFIDDIEKICSRLPPRRQTMLFSATMDPQIERLTKRFLRDPVHVQVSRTASTADTIDQKLVKVSSRPDQKRATLRSRIDAAEGLTNAIIFCNRKRDVATLARSLARHGYSAGALHGDMDQKSRMETLDAFKSGNLTHLVASDVAARGLDIPAVSHVFNFDVPVHAEDYVHRIGRTGRAGRTGTAYTFVGPGDEKHLDAILKLIQKPIDWLDTGSAATDEPSSEDDEAPKPARSSRRRGRGRIGAGEADSAREEAALPKPQSARGNASSRRRERREEDDMLDAPSDSPFGDAGPIPAFLLRPARLPEQKT
;
A
#
# COMPACT_ATOMS: atom_id res chain seq x y z
N MET A 1 9.61 -25.71 22.61
CA MET A 1 9.48 -24.27 22.30
C MET A 1 10.29 -23.53 23.34
N THR A 2 11.18 -22.64 22.93
CA THR A 2 12.01 -21.85 23.84
C THR A 2 11.16 -20.74 24.45
N ASP A 3 11.17 -20.65 25.78
CA ASP A 3 10.33 -19.74 26.55
C ASP A 3 10.84 -18.28 26.57
N ASP A 4 12.03 -18.04 26.03
CA ASP A 4 12.75 -16.77 26.06
C ASP A 4 13.55 -16.56 24.75
N PHE A 5 13.86 -15.30 24.43
CA PHE A 5 14.60 -14.87 23.26
C PHE A 5 16.02 -15.44 23.19
N SER A 6 16.65 -15.72 24.34
CA SER A 6 17.97 -16.34 24.41
C SER A 6 18.03 -17.70 23.71
N GLY A 7 16.91 -18.44 23.70
CA GLY A 7 16.79 -19.74 23.05
C GLY A 7 16.55 -19.68 21.54
N LEU A 8 16.47 -18.50 20.92
CA LEU A 8 16.17 -18.34 19.49
C LEU A 8 17.42 -18.27 18.60
N GLY A 9 18.62 -18.33 19.17
CA GLY A 9 19.89 -18.26 18.43
C GLY A 9 20.33 -16.84 18.04
N LEU A 10 19.68 -15.81 18.60
CA LEU A 10 20.06 -14.40 18.42
C LEU A 10 21.40 -14.10 19.10
N SER A 11 22.16 -13.15 18.53
CA SER A 11 23.38 -12.61 19.15
C SER A 11 23.10 -11.96 20.52
N SER A 12 24.09 -11.96 21.42
CA SER A 12 23.98 -11.33 22.74
C SER A 12 23.58 -9.85 22.68
N LYS A 13 24.08 -9.10 21.70
CA LYS A 13 23.73 -7.69 21.49
C LYS A 13 22.24 -7.49 21.27
N VAL A 14 21.61 -8.39 20.50
CA VAL A 14 20.18 -8.35 20.21
C VAL A 14 19.38 -8.76 21.45
N THR A 15 19.74 -9.84 22.13
CA THR A 15 19.01 -10.30 23.32
C THR A 15 19.06 -9.27 24.45
N GLU A 16 20.21 -8.63 24.69
CA GLU A 16 20.34 -7.51 25.64
C GLU A 16 19.45 -6.31 25.26
N ALA A 17 19.35 -5.99 23.96
CA ALA A 17 18.52 -4.89 23.50
C ALA A 17 17.02 -5.18 23.65
N VAL A 18 16.60 -6.42 23.36
CA VAL A 18 15.23 -6.90 23.54
C VAL A 18 14.82 -6.88 25.02
N THR A 19 15.68 -7.38 25.91
CA THR A 19 15.45 -7.33 27.36
C THR A 19 15.34 -5.90 27.87
N ALA A 20 16.25 -5.02 27.45
CA ALA A 20 16.21 -3.61 27.84
C ALA A 20 15.00 -2.84 27.26
N ALA A 21 14.42 -3.32 26.17
CA ALA A 21 13.18 -2.82 25.61
C ALA A 21 11.93 -3.33 26.36
N GLY A 22 12.10 -4.21 27.36
CA GLY A 22 11.03 -4.73 28.22
C GLY A 22 10.34 -6.00 27.69
N TYR A 23 10.87 -6.63 26.63
CA TYR A 23 10.30 -7.87 26.11
C TYR A 23 10.91 -9.08 26.85
N THR A 24 10.05 -9.96 27.36
CA THR A 24 10.45 -11.12 28.15
C THR A 24 10.21 -12.45 27.46
N ARG A 25 9.20 -12.53 26.58
CA ARG A 25 8.85 -13.76 25.86
C ARG A 25 8.63 -13.47 24.38
N PRO A 26 9.16 -14.31 23.48
CA PRO A 26 8.86 -14.19 22.07
C PRO A 26 7.40 -14.55 21.79
N THR A 27 6.81 -13.84 20.83
CA THR A 27 5.49 -14.18 20.28
C THR A 27 5.57 -15.47 19.46
N GLU A 28 4.42 -16.08 19.19
CA GLU A 28 4.37 -17.33 18.41
C GLU A 28 5.06 -17.18 17.03
N ILE A 29 4.81 -16.07 16.33
CA ILE A 29 5.42 -15.80 15.02
C ILE A 29 6.94 -15.61 15.15
N GLN A 30 7.43 -15.01 16.23
CA GLN A 30 8.86 -14.83 16.47
C GLN A 30 9.55 -16.17 16.76
N SER A 31 8.97 -16.99 17.64
CA SER A 31 9.51 -18.30 18.00
C SER A 31 9.58 -19.26 16.83
N GLN A 32 8.60 -19.20 15.92
CA GLN A 32 8.57 -20.05 14.74
C GLN A 32 9.43 -19.51 13.58
N ALA A 33 9.50 -18.19 13.38
CA ALA A 33 10.22 -17.61 12.24
C ALA A 33 11.72 -17.43 12.49
N ILE A 34 12.11 -16.88 13.64
CA ILE A 34 13.49 -16.40 13.89
C ILE A 34 14.57 -17.47 13.65
N PRO A 35 14.43 -18.72 14.15
CA PRO A 35 15.45 -19.75 13.93
C PRO A 35 15.70 -20.03 12.44
N HIS A 36 14.63 -20.12 11.63
CA HIS A 36 14.74 -20.35 10.18
C HIS A 36 15.34 -19.16 9.44
N LEU A 37 15.04 -17.94 9.89
CA LEU A 37 15.62 -16.74 9.30
C LEU A 37 17.13 -16.64 9.57
N LEU A 38 17.60 -17.05 10.75
CA LEU A 38 19.03 -17.11 11.07
C LEU A 38 19.78 -18.17 10.22
N GLU A 39 19.09 -19.25 9.83
CA GLU A 39 19.58 -20.24 8.86
C GLU A 39 19.60 -19.71 7.40
N LYS A 40 19.24 -18.44 7.18
CA LYS A 40 19.16 -17.79 5.86
C LYS A 40 18.15 -18.43 4.90
N LYS A 41 17.12 -19.10 5.43
CA LYS A 41 16.01 -19.64 4.63
C LYS A 41 15.05 -18.52 4.22
N ASP A 42 14.45 -18.67 3.05
CA ASP A 42 13.30 -17.85 2.67
C ASP A 42 12.11 -18.18 3.56
N LEU A 43 11.23 -17.20 3.80
CA LEU A 43 10.12 -17.38 4.73
C LEU A 43 8.88 -16.63 4.27
N ILE A 44 7.73 -17.27 4.49
CA ILE A 44 6.40 -16.69 4.37
C ILE A 44 5.78 -16.68 5.76
N GLY A 45 5.62 -15.49 6.33
CA GLY A 45 5.02 -15.26 7.64
C GLY A 45 3.59 -14.74 7.51
N ILE A 46 2.61 -15.59 7.82
CA ILE A 46 1.20 -15.20 7.86
C ILE A 46 0.80 -14.94 9.31
N ALA A 47 0.61 -13.67 9.65
CA ALA A 47 0.13 -13.27 10.96
C ALA A 47 -0.54 -11.89 10.92
N GLN A 48 -1.46 -11.63 11.84
CA GLN A 48 -2.17 -10.35 11.92
C GLN A 48 -1.26 -9.22 12.45
N THR A 49 -1.72 -7.97 12.30
CA THR A 49 -1.03 -6.81 12.88
C THR A 49 -0.92 -6.94 14.40
N GLY A 50 0.19 -6.46 14.98
CA GLY A 50 0.39 -6.50 16.44
C GLY A 50 0.85 -7.86 17.00
N THR A 51 0.98 -8.89 16.15
CA THR A 51 1.51 -10.21 16.56
C THR A 51 3.04 -10.24 16.68
N GLY A 52 3.74 -9.13 16.41
CA GLY A 52 5.20 -9.05 16.54
C GLY A 52 5.99 -9.31 15.25
N LYS A 53 5.34 -9.32 14.07
CA LYS A 53 5.96 -9.53 12.74
C LYS A 53 7.21 -8.68 12.50
N THR A 54 7.17 -7.39 12.81
CA THR A 54 8.30 -6.49 12.62
C THR A 54 9.55 -6.97 13.36
N ALA A 55 9.40 -7.34 14.64
CA ALA A 55 10.51 -7.90 15.40
C ALA A 55 10.94 -9.29 14.88
N SER A 56 10.02 -10.09 14.30
CA SER A 56 10.37 -11.39 13.72
C SER A 56 11.40 -11.29 12.60
N PHE A 57 11.43 -10.21 11.80
CA PHE A 57 12.48 -10.02 10.79
C PHE A 57 13.59 -9.06 11.22
N VAL A 58 13.32 -8.04 12.04
CA VAL A 58 14.35 -7.09 12.48
C VAL A 58 15.39 -7.76 13.38
N LEU A 59 14.96 -8.58 14.34
CA LEU A 59 15.88 -9.21 15.30
C LEU A 59 16.91 -10.15 14.64
N PRO A 60 16.51 -11.15 13.82
CA PRO A 60 17.49 -11.99 13.14
C PRO A 60 18.32 -11.21 12.12
N MET A 61 17.74 -10.19 11.46
CA MET A 61 18.48 -9.31 10.55
C MET A 61 19.62 -8.59 11.26
N LEU A 62 19.39 -8.03 12.46
CA LEU A 62 20.44 -7.39 13.25
C LEU A 62 21.61 -8.35 13.52
N THR A 63 21.30 -9.58 13.95
CA THR A 63 22.31 -10.64 14.15
C THR A 63 23.06 -10.99 12.86
N LEU A 64 22.36 -11.17 11.73
CA LEU A 64 22.99 -11.49 10.44
C LEU A 64 23.87 -10.36 9.91
N LEU A 65 23.51 -9.10 10.19
CA LEU A 65 24.23 -7.92 9.71
C LEU A 65 25.48 -7.59 10.55
N GLU A 66 25.69 -8.23 11.70
CA GLU A 66 26.91 -8.07 12.52
C GLU A 66 28.19 -8.39 11.75
N ALA A 67 28.10 -9.31 10.80
CA ALA A 67 29.17 -9.60 9.85
C ALA A 67 29.03 -8.72 8.62
N GLY A 68 30.10 -8.03 8.20
CA GLY A 68 30.12 -7.22 6.98
C GLY A 68 30.16 -5.71 7.24
N ARG A 69 30.07 -4.91 6.18
CA ARG A 69 30.08 -3.45 6.26
C ARG A 69 29.24 -2.82 5.14
N ALA A 70 28.59 -1.71 5.46
CA ALA A 70 27.91 -0.88 4.47
C ALA A 70 28.86 -0.42 3.36
N ARG A 71 28.30 -0.23 2.17
CA ARG A 71 28.99 0.34 1.01
C ARG A 71 28.16 1.51 0.48
N ALA A 72 28.83 2.55 0.00
CA ALA A 72 28.17 3.72 -0.58
C ALA A 72 27.16 3.29 -1.66
N ARG A 73 25.93 3.78 -1.54
CA ARG A 73 24.80 3.52 -2.45
C ARG A 73 24.40 2.05 -2.64
N MET A 74 24.96 1.12 -1.88
CA MET A 74 24.80 -0.31 -2.09
C MET A 74 24.38 -0.98 -0.77
N PRO A 75 23.08 -0.92 -0.42
CA PRO A 75 22.57 -1.51 0.81
C PRO A 75 22.70 -3.04 0.80
N ARG A 76 22.83 -3.62 1.99
CA ARG A 76 22.85 -5.08 2.20
C ARG A 76 21.46 -5.65 2.41
N THR A 77 20.56 -4.85 2.96
CA THR A 77 19.18 -5.24 3.22
C THR A 77 18.21 -4.23 2.65
N LEU A 78 17.13 -4.73 2.07
CA LEU A 78 15.99 -3.94 1.61
C LEU A 78 14.71 -4.40 2.34
N ILE A 79 14.02 -3.48 2.98
CA ILE A 79 12.70 -3.67 3.56
C ILE A 79 11.71 -2.81 2.77
N LEU A 80 10.71 -3.46 2.18
CA LEU A 80 9.61 -2.80 1.47
C LEU A 80 8.41 -2.68 2.39
N GLU A 81 7.91 -1.45 2.49
CA GLU A 81 6.75 -1.09 3.31
C GLU A 81 5.70 -0.39 2.45
N PRO A 82 4.39 -0.64 2.68
CA PRO A 82 3.33 -0.06 1.85
C PRO A 82 3.18 1.45 2.03
N THR A 83 3.57 1.98 3.18
CA THR A 83 3.36 3.40 3.51
C THR A 83 4.57 4.03 4.18
N ARG A 84 4.62 5.36 4.11
CA ARG A 84 5.67 6.17 4.71
C ARG A 84 5.72 5.98 6.21
N GLU A 85 4.55 5.85 6.82
CA GLU A 85 4.37 5.79 8.26
C GLU A 85 4.75 4.40 8.81
N LEU A 86 4.43 3.33 8.10
CA LEU A 86 4.95 2.01 8.46
C LEU A 86 6.48 1.92 8.30
N ALA A 87 7.02 2.49 7.22
CA ALA A 87 8.47 2.60 7.07
C ALA A 87 9.13 3.34 8.24
N ALA A 88 8.52 4.41 8.75
CA ALA A 88 9.00 5.12 9.94
C ALA A 88 8.92 4.25 11.19
N GLN A 89 7.82 3.52 11.41
CA GLN A 89 7.69 2.62 12.55
C GLN A 89 8.71 1.48 12.53
N VAL A 90 8.99 0.89 11.35
CA VAL A 90 10.02 -0.14 11.22
C VAL A 90 11.41 0.44 11.47
N ALA A 91 11.66 1.68 11.05
CA ALA A 91 12.91 2.38 11.34
C ALA A 91 13.11 2.63 12.84
N GLU A 92 12.07 3.08 13.54
CA GLU A 92 12.10 3.25 15.01
C GLU A 92 12.36 1.92 15.73
N ASN A 93 11.72 0.84 15.27
CA ASN A 93 11.97 -0.51 15.80
C ASN A 93 13.41 -0.96 15.54
N PHE A 94 13.95 -0.70 14.35
CA PHE A 94 15.34 -1.00 14.03
C PHE A 94 16.31 -0.25 14.96
N GLU A 95 16.08 1.04 15.21
CA GLU A 95 16.91 1.82 16.14
C GLU A 95 16.79 1.30 17.58
N LYS A 96 15.56 0.99 18.02
CA LYS A 96 15.28 0.46 19.36
C LYS A 96 16.00 -0.87 19.62
N TYR A 97 15.90 -1.82 18.69
CA TYR A 97 16.50 -3.16 18.83
C TYR A 97 17.98 -3.18 18.47
N GLY A 98 18.43 -2.28 17.59
CA GLY A 98 19.79 -2.16 17.10
C GLY A 98 20.70 -1.26 17.94
N LYS A 99 20.26 -0.79 19.12
CA LYS A 99 21.03 0.16 19.95
C LYS A 99 22.45 -0.31 20.32
N ASN A 100 22.68 -1.63 20.32
CA ASN A 100 23.97 -2.26 20.62
C ASN A 100 24.81 -2.51 19.35
N HIS A 101 24.31 -2.10 18.18
CA HIS A 101 24.92 -2.30 16.87
C HIS A 101 25.37 -0.97 16.27
N ARG A 102 26.43 -1.03 15.45
CA ARG A 102 26.89 0.10 14.64
C ARG A 102 26.42 -0.06 13.19
N LEU A 103 25.12 -0.29 13.02
CA LEU A 103 24.49 -0.46 11.72
C LEU A 103 23.88 0.86 11.26
N SER A 104 24.00 1.10 9.96
CA SER A 104 23.52 2.31 9.31
C SER A 104 22.23 2.03 8.54
N MET A 105 21.29 2.98 8.58
CA MET A 105 19.97 2.83 7.97
C MET A 105 19.53 4.10 7.24
N ALA A 106 18.77 3.95 6.16
CA ALA A 106 18.08 5.05 5.50
C ALA A 106 16.61 4.71 5.19
N LEU A 107 15.74 5.69 5.43
CA LEU A 107 14.38 5.71 4.89
C LEU A 107 14.33 6.36 3.51
N ILE A 108 13.78 5.64 2.55
CA ILE A 108 13.51 6.08 1.18
C ILE A 108 12.00 6.13 0.96
N ILE A 109 11.42 7.27 1.34
CA ILE A 109 9.97 7.50 1.31
C ILE A 109 9.62 8.78 0.55
N GLY A 110 8.39 8.85 0.03
CA GLY A 110 7.85 10.06 -0.60
C GLY A 110 7.82 11.26 0.35
N GLY A 111 7.69 12.48 -0.18
CA GLY A 111 7.50 13.70 0.62
C GLY A 111 8.65 14.10 1.56
N VAL A 112 9.84 13.52 1.37
CA VAL A 112 11.11 13.93 2.01
C VAL A 112 12.09 14.32 0.91
N SER A 113 12.98 15.29 1.17
CA SER A 113 13.97 15.77 0.20
C SER A 113 14.83 14.64 -0.35
N PHE A 114 15.02 14.63 -1.67
CA PHE A 114 15.97 13.74 -2.33
C PHE A 114 17.39 13.94 -1.83
N GLU A 115 17.78 15.18 -1.58
CA GLU A 115 19.16 15.51 -1.23
C GLU A 115 19.54 14.91 0.12
N ASP A 116 18.63 14.95 1.10
CA ASP A 116 18.87 14.37 2.43
C ASP A 116 18.95 12.84 2.36
N GLN A 117 18.13 12.21 1.52
CA GLN A 117 18.21 10.77 1.26
C GLN A 117 19.52 10.39 0.56
N ASN A 118 19.92 11.17 -0.46
CA ASN A 118 21.16 10.95 -1.20
C ASN A 118 22.38 11.06 -0.30
N LYS A 119 22.43 12.05 0.60
CA LYS A 119 23.50 12.18 1.59
C LYS A 119 23.65 10.95 2.47
N LYS A 120 22.54 10.32 2.88
CA LYS A 120 22.58 9.06 3.64
C LYS A 120 23.09 7.90 2.79
N LEU A 121 22.58 7.75 1.56
CA LEU A 121 23.00 6.71 0.62
C LEU A 121 24.49 6.83 0.28
N ASP A 122 25.00 8.04 0.06
CA ASP A 122 26.40 8.32 -0.28
C ASP A 122 27.37 7.91 0.85
N ARG A 123 26.95 8.01 2.11
CA ARG A 123 27.74 7.51 3.26
C ARG A 123 27.80 5.98 3.32
N GLY A 124 26.84 5.31 2.67
CA GLY A 124 26.62 3.88 2.79
C GLY A 124 25.66 3.56 3.92
N VAL A 125 24.74 2.63 3.62
CA VAL A 125 23.76 2.11 4.58
C VAL A 125 23.77 0.59 4.57
N ASP A 126 23.58 -0.04 5.73
CA ASP A 126 23.40 -1.49 5.82
C ASP A 126 21.95 -1.85 5.47
N VAL A 127 21.00 -1.09 6.02
CA VAL A 127 19.55 -1.32 5.89
C VAL A 127 18.88 -0.18 5.14
N LEU A 128 18.14 -0.53 4.10
CA LEU A 128 17.26 0.38 3.39
C LEU A 128 15.81 0.04 3.69
N ILE A 129 15.04 1.00 4.21
CA ILE A 129 13.60 0.87 4.41
C ILE A 129 12.91 1.79 3.42
N ALA A 130 12.02 1.29 2.57
CA ALA A 130 11.51 2.07 1.45
C ALA A 130 10.06 1.76 1.10
N THR A 131 9.36 2.80 0.60
CA THR A 131 8.12 2.60 -0.15
C THR A 131 8.44 2.32 -1.62
N PRO A 132 7.75 1.36 -2.30
CA PRO A 132 8.13 0.88 -3.63
C PRO A 132 8.37 1.98 -4.68
N GLY A 133 7.41 2.89 -4.87
CA GLY A 133 7.52 3.95 -5.88
C GLY A 133 8.72 4.88 -5.66
N ARG A 134 9.01 5.26 -4.41
CA ARG A 134 10.18 6.12 -4.10
C ARG A 134 11.49 5.39 -4.32
N LEU A 135 11.55 4.10 -4.01
CA LEU A 135 12.74 3.28 -4.25
C LEU A 135 13.07 3.22 -5.74
N LEU A 136 12.06 2.97 -6.57
CA LEU A 136 12.21 2.92 -8.02
C LEU A 136 12.70 4.26 -8.58
N ASP A 137 12.16 5.39 -8.10
CA ASP A 137 12.62 6.72 -8.51
C ASP A 137 14.11 6.96 -8.15
N GLN A 138 14.55 6.56 -6.95
CA GLN A 138 15.96 6.63 -6.57
C GLN A 138 16.86 5.72 -7.41
N PHE A 139 16.37 4.52 -7.74
CA PHE A 139 17.09 3.56 -8.58
C PHE A 139 17.21 4.05 -10.03
N ASP A 140 16.12 4.51 -10.62
CA ASP A 140 16.06 4.99 -12.00
C ASP A 140 16.92 6.28 -12.18
N ARG A 141 17.14 7.06 -11.11
CA ARG A 141 18.10 8.19 -11.07
C ARG A 141 19.56 7.79 -10.84
N GLY A 142 19.88 6.51 -10.69
CA GLY A 142 21.23 6.01 -10.42
C GLY A 142 21.77 6.39 -9.04
N LYS A 143 20.90 6.67 -8.06
CA LYS A 143 21.31 7.03 -6.69
C LYS A 143 21.52 5.82 -5.78
N ILE A 144 21.00 4.66 -6.19
CA ILE A 144 21.13 3.41 -5.42
C ILE A 144 21.40 2.22 -6.35
N LEU A 145 22.22 1.29 -5.87
CA LEU A 145 22.56 0.03 -6.53
C LEU A 145 22.00 -1.13 -5.72
N LEU A 146 21.01 -1.83 -6.28
CA LEU A 146 20.34 -2.94 -5.61
C LEU A 146 21.13 -4.26 -5.65
N THR A 147 22.24 -4.30 -6.39
CA THR A 147 23.07 -5.50 -6.58
C THR A 147 23.75 -6.01 -5.30
N GLY A 148 23.82 -5.18 -4.25
CA GLY A 148 24.39 -5.57 -2.96
C GLY A 148 23.41 -6.16 -1.97
N VAL A 149 22.11 -6.24 -2.33
CA VAL A 149 21.08 -6.70 -1.41
C VAL A 149 21.16 -8.22 -1.23
N GLU A 150 21.46 -8.64 -0.01
CA GLU A 150 21.54 -10.03 0.44
C GLU A 150 20.25 -10.47 1.14
N ILE A 151 19.49 -9.53 1.71
CA ILE A 151 18.24 -9.76 2.43
C ILE A 151 17.15 -8.85 1.86
N LEU A 152 16.03 -9.43 1.43
CA LEU A 152 14.81 -8.72 1.05
C LEU A 152 13.70 -9.05 2.05
N VAL A 153 13.04 -8.03 2.57
CA VAL A 153 11.79 -8.15 3.34
C VAL A 153 10.69 -7.43 2.59
N ILE A 154 9.55 -8.10 2.43
CA ILE A 154 8.30 -7.55 1.89
C ILE A 154 7.29 -7.61 3.04
N ASP A 155 7.08 -6.50 3.77
CA ASP A 155 6.13 -6.44 4.88
C ASP A 155 4.77 -5.89 4.43
N GLU A 156 3.70 -6.35 5.08
CA GLU A 156 2.30 -6.09 4.70
C GLU A 156 2.07 -6.25 3.18
N ALA A 157 2.48 -7.39 2.65
CA ALA A 157 2.44 -7.66 1.20
C ALA A 157 1.02 -7.56 0.62
N ASP A 158 0.01 -8.06 1.34
CA ASP A 158 -1.41 -7.92 0.99
C ASP A 158 -1.82 -6.44 0.87
N ARG A 159 -1.38 -5.60 1.80
CA ARG A 159 -1.64 -4.17 1.72
C ARG A 159 -0.95 -3.49 0.54
N MET A 160 0.26 -3.90 0.19
CA MET A 160 0.92 -3.36 -1.01
C MET A 160 0.15 -3.73 -2.28
N LEU A 161 -0.48 -4.92 -2.34
CA LEU A 161 -1.37 -5.29 -3.44
C LEU A 161 -2.62 -4.41 -3.49
N ASP A 162 -3.29 -4.19 -2.36
CA ASP A 162 -4.47 -3.31 -2.28
C ASP A 162 -4.20 -1.90 -2.81
N MET A 163 -2.96 -1.42 -2.60
CA MET A 163 -2.49 -0.12 -3.04
C MET A 163 -2.03 -0.08 -4.50
N GLY A 164 -2.04 -1.22 -5.19
CA GLY A 164 -1.64 -1.33 -6.59
C GLY A 164 -0.12 -1.36 -6.80
N PHE A 165 0.68 -1.62 -5.77
CA PHE A 165 2.15 -1.68 -5.88
C PHE A 165 2.69 -3.01 -6.39
N ILE A 166 1.84 -3.92 -6.89
CA ILE A 166 2.28 -5.23 -7.38
C ILE A 166 3.34 -5.09 -8.48
N ASP A 167 3.08 -4.28 -9.51
CA ASP A 167 4.01 -4.07 -10.62
C ASP A 167 5.33 -3.44 -10.15
N ASP A 168 5.27 -2.53 -9.18
CA ASP A 168 6.44 -1.90 -8.58
C ASP A 168 7.29 -2.93 -7.82
N ILE A 169 6.66 -3.80 -7.02
CA ILE A 169 7.35 -4.88 -6.31
C ILE A 169 8.00 -5.84 -7.31
N GLU A 170 7.29 -6.24 -8.36
CA GLU A 170 7.84 -7.12 -9.39
C GLU A 170 9.05 -6.48 -10.09
N LYS A 171 8.97 -5.19 -10.41
CA LYS A 171 10.08 -4.42 -10.98
C LYS A 171 11.26 -4.40 -10.02
N ILE A 172 11.05 -4.07 -8.74
CA ILE A 172 12.12 -4.06 -7.73
C ILE A 172 12.78 -5.44 -7.63
N CYS A 173 11.99 -6.50 -7.47
CA CYS A 173 12.49 -7.86 -7.33
C CYS A 173 13.30 -8.33 -8.55
N SER A 174 12.94 -7.88 -9.76
CA SER A 174 13.69 -8.17 -10.99
C SER A 174 15.06 -7.49 -11.05
N ARG A 175 15.29 -6.42 -10.27
CA ARG A 175 16.57 -5.70 -10.19
C ARG A 175 17.47 -6.18 -9.06
N LEU A 176 16.97 -7.05 -8.19
CA LEU A 176 17.71 -7.62 -7.08
C LEU A 176 18.52 -8.85 -7.52
N PRO A 177 19.61 -9.19 -6.82
CA PRO A 177 20.34 -10.42 -7.06
C PRO A 177 19.44 -11.66 -6.95
N PRO A 178 19.64 -12.68 -7.81
CA PRO A 178 18.87 -13.92 -7.74
C PRO A 178 19.20 -14.74 -6.49
N ARG A 179 20.42 -14.60 -5.95
CA ARG A 179 20.85 -15.25 -4.71
C ARG A 179 20.78 -14.24 -3.56
N ARG A 180 19.65 -14.25 -2.87
CA ARG A 180 19.38 -13.47 -1.65
C ARG A 180 18.41 -14.26 -0.78
N GLN A 181 18.34 -13.93 0.50
CA GLN A 181 17.25 -14.38 1.37
C GLN A 181 16.05 -13.46 1.16
N THR A 182 14.85 -14.02 0.99
CA THR A 182 13.60 -13.27 0.87
C THR A 182 12.61 -13.68 1.96
N MET A 183 12.10 -12.68 2.67
CA MET A 183 11.07 -12.83 3.70
C MET A 183 9.82 -12.08 3.24
N LEU A 184 8.67 -12.73 3.24
CA LEU A 184 7.38 -12.10 2.94
C LEU A 184 6.47 -12.22 4.15
N PHE A 185 5.95 -11.09 4.61
CA PHE A 185 5.01 -11.01 5.71
C PHE A 185 3.67 -10.44 5.22
N SER A 186 2.59 -11.10 5.60
CA SER A 186 1.24 -10.73 5.18
C SER A 186 0.23 -11.11 6.27
N ALA A 187 -0.92 -10.42 6.33
CA ALA A 187 -2.02 -10.88 7.18
C ALA A 187 -2.83 -11.98 6.47
N THR A 188 -2.83 -11.97 5.14
CA THR A 188 -3.61 -12.90 4.29
C THR A 188 -2.74 -13.62 3.26
N MET A 189 -3.29 -14.70 2.69
CA MET A 189 -2.67 -15.46 1.60
C MET A 189 -3.68 -15.60 0.47
N ASP A 190 -3.90 -14.51 -0.26
CA ASP A 190 -4.74 -14.52 -1.45
C ASP A 190 -3.98 -15.09 -2.68
N PRO A 191 -4.66 -15.40 -3.79
CA PRO A 191 -4.02 -15.95 -4.98
C PRO A 191 -2.96 -15.03 -5.62
N GLN A 192 -2.99 -13.72 -5.38
CA GLN A 192 -1.99 -12.78 -5.90
C GLN A 192 -0.72 -12.83 -5.04
N ILE A 193 -0.84 -12.89 -3.71
CA ILE A 193 0.29 -13.13 -2.79
C ILE A 193 0.93 -14.49 -3.07
N GLU A 194 0.14 -15.54 -3.29
CA GLU A 194 0.66 -16.86 -3.67
C GLU A 194 1.47 -16.84 -4.97
N ARG A 195 1.07 -16.01 -5.95
CA ARG A 195 1.84 -15.85 -7.19
C ARG A 195 3.16 -15.12 -6.93
N LEU A 196 3.11 -14.07 -6.11
CA LEU A 196 4.29 -13.31 -5.73
C LEU A 196 5.31 -14.21 -5.02
N THR A 197 4.86 -15.05 -4.09
CA THR A 197 5.72 -15.96 -3.36
C THR A 197 6.36 -17.02 -4.26
N LYS A 198 5.58 -17.67 -5.12
CA LYS A 198 6.08 -18.67 -6.09
C LYS A 198 7.11 -18.08 -7.06
N ARG A 199 7.01 -16.78 -7.37
CA ARG A 199 7.91 -16.11 -8.32
C ARG A 199 9.22 -15.66 -7.68
N PHE A 200 9.20 -15.21 -6.43
CA PHE A 200 10.34 -14.50 -5.83
C PHE A 200 10.98 -15.18 -4.62
N LEU A 201 10.36 -16.22 -4.06
CA LEU A 201 10.92 -17.00 -2.96
C LEU A 201 11.32 -18.40 -3.44
N ARG A 202 12.33 -18.98 -2.80
CA ARG A 202 12.87 -20.31 -3.12
C ARG A 202 12.77 -21.23 -1.91
N ASP A 203 11.95 -22.28 -2.04
CA ASP A 203 11.69 -23.27 -0.98
C ASP A 203 11.41 -22.62 0.39
N PRO A 204 10.43 -21.69 0.47
CA PRO A 204 10.23 -20.90 1.66
C PRO A 204 9.65 -21.73 2.81
N VAL A 205 10.09 -21.43 4.02
CA VAL A 205 9.42 -21.92 5.23
C VAL A 205 8.10 -21.18 5.40
N HIS A 206 7.01 -21.93 5.57
CA HIS A 206 5.69 -21.37 5.87
C HIS A 206 5.47 -21.33 7.37
N VAL A 207 5.34 -20.13 7.91
CA VAL A 207 4.95 -19.90 9.30
C VAL A 207 3.61 -19.22 9.32
N GLN A 208 2.60 -19.91 9.84
CA GLN A 208 1.25 -19.39 9.97
C GLN A 208 0.84 -19.42 11.43
N VAL A 209 0.65 -18.25 12.00
CA VAL A 209 0.12 -18.12 13.35
C VAL A 209 -1.39 -18.03 13.29
N SER A 210 -2.04 -18.85 14.11
CA SER A 210 -3.49 -18.95 14.20
C SER A 210 -4.14 -17.59 14.31
N ARG A 211 -5.27 -17.42 13.61
CA ARG A 211 -6.08 -16.21 13.64
C ARG A 211 -6.48 -15.87 15.08
N THR A 212 -6.06 -14.71 15.58
CA THR A 212 -6.89 -13.95 16.52
C THR A 212 -7.83 -13.08 15.69
N ALA A 213 -8.57 -13.67 14.74
CA ALA A 213 -9.64 -12.98 14.03
C ALA A 213 -10.90 -12.87 14.90
N SER A 214 -10.71 -12.80 16.23
CA SER A 214 -11.75 -12.39 17.13
C SER A 214 -11.77 -10.86 17.16
N THR A 215 -12.94 -10.31 16.93
CA THR A 215 -13.22 -8.95 17.35
C THR A 215 -13.05 -8.88 18.86
N ALA A 216 -12.47 -7.81 19.38
CA ALA A 216 -12.34 -7.65 20.83
C ALA A 216 -13.74 -7.67 21.46
N ASP A 217 -13.92 -8.43 22.55
CA ASP A 217 -15.22 -8.56 23.24
C ASP A 217 -15.68 -7.21 23.84
N THR A 218 -14.78 -6.24 23.94
CA THR A 218 -15.07 -4.87 24.38
C THR A 218 -15.72 -4.00 23.30
N ILE A 219 -15.86 -4.49 22.07
CA ILE A 219 -16.44 -3.75 20.94
C ILE A 219 -17.88 -4.20 20.71
N ASP A 220 -18.83 -3.30 20.98
CA ASP A 220 -20.24 -3.46 20.64
C ASP A 220 -20.44 -3.21 19.14
N GLN A 221 -20.88 -4.22 18.40
CA GLN A 221 -20.97 -4.21 16.94
C GLN A 221 -22.42 -4.25 16.50
N LYS A 222 -22.82 -3.32 15.62
CA LYS A 222 -24.21 -3.16 15.19
C LYS A 222 -24.31 -2.99 13.68
N LEU A 223 -25.18 -3.76 13.04
CA LEU A 223 -25.54 -3.59 11.63
C LEU A 223 -26.68 -2.56 11.51
N VAL A 224 -26.59 -1.67 10.54
CA VAL A 224 -27.61 -0.66 10.25
C VAL A 224 -28.02 -0.80 8.80
N LYS A 225 -29.30 -1.10 8.56
CA LYS A 225 -29.84 -1.18 7.19
C LYS A 225 -29.88 0.22 6.59
N VAL A 226 -29.37 0.37 5.37
CA VAL A 226 -29.39 1.65 4.65
C VAL A 226 -29.91 1.50 3.24
N SER A 227 -30.46 2.59 2.72
CA SER A 227 -30.86 2.69 1.32
C SER A 227 -29.65 2.73 0.39
N SER A 228 -29.83 2.27 -0.86
CA SER A 228 -28.84 2.43 -1.94
C SER A 228 -28.65 3.90 -2.34
N ARG A 229 -29.59 4.77 -1.97
CA ARG A 229 -29.54 6.21 -2.24
C ARG A 229 -28.46 6.93 -1.41
N PRO A 230 -27.45 7.56 -2.04
CA PRO A 230 -26.34 8.17 -1.32
C PRO A 230 -26.75 9.30 -0.35
N ASP A 231 -27.78 10.08 -0.70
CA ASP A 231 -28.32 11.15 0.13
C ASP A 231 -28.98 10.62 1.42
N GLN A 232 -29.77 9.55 1.30
CA GLN A 232 -30.41 8.89 2.44
C GLN A 232 -29.37 8.23 3.33
N LYS A 233 -28.39 7.51 2.76
CA LYS A 233 -27.29 6.89 3.52
C LYS A 233 -26.51 7.92 4.35
N ARG A 234 -26.25 9.11 3.80
CA ARG A 234 -25.63 10.23 4.54
C ARG A 234 -26.54 10.83 5.63
N ALA A 235 -27.86 10.81 5.43
CA ALA A 235 -28.80 11.21 6.47
C ALA A 235 -28.83 10.20 7.63
N THR A 236 -28.83 8.90 7.33
CA THR A 236 -28.73 7.83 8.34
C THR A 236 -27.44 7.96 9.14
N LEU A 237 -26.31 8.29 8.51
CA LEU A 237 -25.04 8.50 9.23
C LEU A 237 -25.16 9.60 10.28
N ARG A 238 -25.71 10.75 9.88
CA ARG A 238 -25.89 11.91 10.76
C ARG A 238 -26.82 11.59 11.92
N SER A 239 -28.00 11.04 11.62
CA SER A 239 -28.94 10.56 12.65
C SER A 239 -28.27 9.58 13.62
N ARG A 240 -27.39 8.70 13.11
CA ARG A 240 -26.73 7.73 13.97
C ARG A 240 -25.57 8.30 14.79
N ILE A 241 -24.87 9.31 14.28
CA ILE A 241 -23.92 10.10 15.06
C ILE A 241 -24.64 10.81 16.21
N ASP A 242 -25.78 11.46 15.93
CA ASP A 242 -26.54 12.21 16.93
C ASP A 242 -27.15 11.30 18.01
N ALA A 243 -27.55 10.09 17.64
CA ALA A 243 -28.12 9.10 18.54
C ALA A 243 -27.08 8.19 19.23
N ALA A 244 -25.78 8.40 19.00
CA ALA A 244 -24.74 7.57 19.59
C ALA A 244 -24.44 7.98 21.04
N GLU A 245 -24.60 7.05 21.97
CA GLU A 245 -24.28 7.27 23.37
C GLU A 245 -22.76 7.30 23.60
N GLY A 246 -22.26 8.31 24.33
CA GLY A 246 -20.85 8.40 24.70
C GLY A 246 -19.89 8.69 23.53
N LEU A 247 -20.37 9.24 22.42
CA LEU A 247 -19.53 9.64 21.29
C LEU A 247 -18.67 10.86 21.66
N THR A 248 -17.36 10.65 21.74
CA THR A 248 -16.36 11.72 21.94
C THR A 248 -15.63 12.04 20.64
N ASN A 249 -15.21 10.99 19.94
CA ASN A 249 -14.58 11.04 18.63
C ASN A 249 -14.91 9.79 17.83
N ALA A 250 -14.93 9.93 16.50
CA ALA A 250 -15.29 8.87 15.59
C ALA A 250 -14.40 8.83 14.35
N ILE A 251 -14.16 7.61 13.85
CA ILE A 251 -13.61 7.38 12.51
C ILE A 251 -14.69 6.80 11.61
N ILE A 252 -14.79 7.32 10.39
CA ILE A 252 -15.82 6.97 9.42
C ILE A 252 -15.13 6.45 8.17
N PHE A 253 -15.29 5.16 7.88
CA PHE A 253 -14.62 4.49 6.78
C PHE A 253 -15.45 4.46 5.50
N CYS A 254 -14.85 4.87 4.39
CA CYS A 254 -15.40 4.73 3.05
C CYS A 254 -14.44 3.93 2.16
N ASN A 255 -14.97 3.15 1.21
CA ASN A 255 -14.13 2.31 0.35
C ASN A 255 -13.36 3.15 -0.69
N ARG A 256 -13.94 4.25 -1.19
CA ARG A 256 -13.33 5.07 -2.25
C ARG A 256 -12.94 6.45 -1.75
N LYS A 257 -11.73 6.91 -2.13
CA LYS A 257 -11.21 8.25 -1.80
C LYS A 257 -12.12 9.42 -2.18
N ARG A 258 -12.84 9.32 -3.30
CA ARG A 258 -13.82 10.35 -3.73
C ARG A 258 -14.99 10.50 -2.75
N ASP A 259 -15.38 9.40 -2.13
CA ASP A 259 -16.53 9.33 -1.23
C ASP A 259 -16.13 9.89 0.14
N VAL A 260 -14.88 9.67 0.57
CA VAL A 260 -14.27 10.32 1.75
C VAL A 260 -14.39 11.85 1.66
N ALA A 261 -13.89 12.45 0.58
CA ALA A 261 -13.93 13.91 0.40
C ALA A 261 -15.36 14.46 0.28
N THR A 262 -16.27 13.70 -0.31
CA THR A 262 -17.69 14.09 -0.45
C THR A 262 -18.41 14.02 0.89
N LEU A 263 -18.16 12.97 1.67
CA LEU A 263 -18.78 12.74 2.96
C LEU A 263 -18.29 13.76 4.00
N ALA A 264 -16.98 14.02 4.08
CA ALA A 264 -16.42 15.03 4.98
C ALA A 264 -17.02 16.42 4.73
N ARG A 265 -17.09 16.84 3.45
CA ARG A 265 -17.77 18.10 3.06
C ARG A 265 -19.26 18.10 3.40
N SER A 266 -19.92 16.95 3.27
CA SER A 266 -21.34 16.83 3.65
C SER A 266 -21.51 17.02 5.17
N LEU A 267 -20.69 16.37 5.98
CA LEU A 267 -20.73 16.49 7.44
C LEU A 267 -20.42 17.93 7.88
N ALA A 268 -19.38 18.55 7.34
CA ALA A 268 -19.04 19.94 7.65
C ALA A 268 -20.19 20.92 7.31
N ARG A 269 -20.86 20.75 6.17
CA ARG A 269 -22.04 21.57 5.80
C ARG A 269 -23.24 21.39 6.76
N HIS A 270 -23.30 20.26 7.46
CA HIS A 270 -24.34 19.99 8.46
C HIS A 270 -23.89 20.29 9.89
N GLY A 271 -22.78 21.01 10.08
CA GLY A 271 -22.33 21.49 11.39
C GLY A 271 -21.45 20.53 12.18
N TYR A 272 -21.09 19.37 11.62
CA TYR A 272 -20.18 18.43 12.28
C TYR A 272 -18.72 18.85 12.10
N SER A 273 -17.91 18.79 13.16
CA SER A 273 -16.46 18.94 13.06
C SER A 273 -15.85 17.68 12.40
N ALA A 274 -15.73 17.73 11.07
CA ALA A 274 -15.38 16.58 10.23
C ALA A 274 -14.27 16.91 9.22
N GLY A 275 -13.32 15.99 9.08
CA GLY A 275 -12.17 16.13 8.17
C GLY A 275 -11.95 14.86 7.35
N ALA A 276 -11.27 15.01 6.21
CA ALA A 276 -11.01 13.91 5.28
C ALA A 276 -9.57 13.41 5.42
N LEU A 277 -9.37 12.11 5.22
CA LEU A 277 -8.06 11.49 5.19
C LEU A 277 -7.99 10.43 4.07
N HIS A 278 -7.35 10.78 2.96
CA HIS A 278 -7.24 9.90 1.80
C HIS A 278 -5.89 10.08 1.07
N GLY A 279 -5.57 9.16 0.16
CA GLY A 279 -4.27 9.11 -0.53
C GLY A 279 -3.93 10.31 -1.42
N ASP A 280 -4.94 11.03 -1.93
CA ASP A 280 -4.72 12.20 -2.80
C ASP A 280 -4.40 13.50 -2.04
N MET A 281 -4.40 13.49 -0.71
CA MET A 281 -4.03 14.66 0.08
C MET A 281 -2.51 14.85 0.05
N ASP A 282 -2.06 16.10 0.00
CA ASP A 282 -0.67 16.39 0.26
C ASP A 282 -0.33 16.09 1.73
N GLN A 283 0.96 15.85 2.00
CA GLN A 283 1.40 15.44 3.32
C GLN A 283 1.11 16.50 4.40
N LYS A 284 1.18 17.79 4.06
CA LYS A 284 0.97 18.86 5.04
C LYS A 284 -0.47 18.84 5.52
N SER A 285 -1.43 18.84 4.60
CA SER A 285 -2.85 18.75 4.96
C SER A 285 -3.22 17.42 5.63
N ARG A 286 -2.56 16.31 5.26
CA ARG A 286 -2.71 15.01 5.95
C ARG A 286 -2.30 15.11 7.42
N MET A 287 -1.12 15.70 7.70
CA MET A 287 -0.61 15.90 9.06
C MET A 287 -1.49 16.87 9.84
N GLU A 288 -1.87 18.01 9.26
CA GLU A 288 -2.75 18.99 9.91
C GLU A 288 -4.09 18.39 10.32
N THR A 289 -4.69 17.56 9.46
CA THR A 289 -5.95 16.87 9.77
C THR A 289 -5.77 15.86 10.91
N LEU A 290 -4.67 15.12 10.91
CA LEU A 290 -4.37 14.16 11.97
C LEU A 290 -4.08 14.85 13.30
N ASP A 291 -3.34 15.97 13.29
CA ASP A 291 -3.03 16.75 14.48
C ASP A 291 -4.31 17.40 15.05
N ALA A 292 -5.19 17.90 14.18
CA ALA A 292 -6.51 18.40 14.57
C ALA A 292 -7.36 17.29 15.21
N PHE A 293 -7.31 16.06 14.69
CA PHE A 293 -8.00 14.91 15.27
C PHE A 293 -7.40 14.48 16.61
N LYS A 294 -6.07 14.43 16.71
CA LYS A 294 -5.35 14.09 17.95
C LYS A 294 -5.61 15.08 19.07
N SER A 295 -5.68 16.38 18.73
CA SER A 295 -5.96 17.46 19.69
C SER A 295 -7.44 17.58 20.07
N GLY A 296 -8.34 16.84 19.42
CA GLY A 296 -9.78 16.90 19.67
C GLY A 296 -10.49 18.08 19.00
N ASN A 297 -9.77 18.93 18.27
CA ASN A 297 -10.35 20.00 17.45
C ASN A 297 -11.23 19.44 16.32
N LEU A 298 -10.87 18.25 15.83
CA LEU A 298 -11.65 17.46 14.88
C LEU A 298 -12.24 16.24 15.58
N THR A 299 -13.57 16.10 15.57
CA THR A 299 -14.25 14.98 16.25
C THR A 299 -14.57 13.81 15.32
N HIS A 300 -14.72 14.07 14.02
CA HIS A 300 -15.05 13.06 13.02
C HIS A 300 -13.99 12.98 11.92
N LEU A 301 -13.28 11.86 11.85
CA LEU A 301 -12.30 11.60 10.81
C LEU A 301 -12.90 10.69 9.75
N VAL A 302 -13.18 11.22 8.56
CA VAL A 302 -13.59 10.39 7.41
C VAL A 302 -12.34 9.91 6.70
N ALA A 303 -12.17 8.60 6.54
CA ALA A 303 -10.95 8.02 5.97
C ALA A 303 -11.22 6.85 5.02
N SER A 304 -10.28 6.61 4.11
CA SER A 304 -10.20 5.33 3.38
C SER A 304 -9.28 4.36 4.12
N ASP A 305 -9.43 3.05 3.88
CA ASP A 305 -8.61 2.01 4.51
C ASP A 305 -7.12 2.27 4.34
N VAL A 306 -6.70 2.51 3.09
CA VAL A 306 -5.30 2.78 2.74
C VAL A 306 -4.72 3.94 3.54
N ALA A 307 -5.52 4.99 3.77
CA ALA A 307 -5.07 6.22 4.39
C ALA A 307 -5.01 6.11 5.92
N ALA A 308 -5.93 5.37 6.52
CA ALA A 308 -6.02 5.17 7.96
C ALA A 308 -5.15 4.02 8.50
N ARG A 309 -4.79 3.06 7.66
CA ARG A 309 -3.85 1.98 8.02
C ARG A 309 -2.45 2.58 8.25
N GLY A 310 -1.67 2.04 9.19
CA GLY A 310 -0.30 2.49 9.48
C GLY A 310 -0.15 3.86 10.15
N LEU A 311 -1.24 4.58 10.41
CA LEU A 311 -1.23 5.79 11.20
C LEU A 311 -1.47 5.48 12.68
N ASP A 312 -0.68 6.13 13.54
CA ASP A 312 -0.97 6.24 14.96
C ASP A 312 -2.16 7.19 15.17
N ILE A 313 -3.35 6.66 14.93
CA ILE A 313 -4.62 7.32 15.23
C ILE A 313 -4.95 6.94 16.68
N PRO A 314 -5.20 7.93 17.56
CA PRO A 314 -5.60 7.66 18.93
C PRO A 314 -6.85 6.80 18.95
N ALA A 315 -7.00 5.96 19.97
CA ALA A 315 -8.19 5.14 20.08
C ALA A 315 -9.45 6.02 20.09
N VAL A 316 -10.43 5.64 19.28
CA VAL A 316 -11.68 6.38 19.13
C VAL A 316 -12.79 5.73 19.93
N SER A 317 -13.79 6.51 20.35
CA SER A 317 -14.99 5.96 21.00
C SER A 317 -15.87 5.17 20.02
N HIS A 318 -15.92 5.61 18.77
CA HIS A 318 -16.84 5.09 17.77
C HIS A 318 -16.18 4.84 16.41
N VAL A 319 -16.57 3.77 15.75
CA VAL A 319 -16.22 3.45 14.36
C VAL A 319 -17.51 3.36 13.55
N PHE A 320 -17.55 4.04 12.41
CA PHE A 320 -18.63 3.91 11.44
C PHE A 320 -18.06 3.35 10.14
N ASN A 321 -18.41 2.11 9.81
CA ASN A 321 -18.20 1.58 8.46
C ASN A 321 -19.32 2.12 7.59
N PHE A 322 -19.09 3.29 6.98
CA PHE A 322 -20.07 3.89 6.07
C PHE A 322 -20.27 2.98 4.87
N ASP A 323 -19.21 2.37 4.34
CA ASP A 323 -19.32 1.29 3.36
C ASP A 323 -18.86 -0.03 3.98
N VAL A 324 -19.52 -1.14 3.65
CA VAL A 324 -19.07 -2.48 4.04
C VAL A 324 -17.70 -2.73 3.40
N PRO A 325 -16.68 -3.17 4.16
CA PRO A 325 -15.35 -3.42 3.60
C PRO A 325 -15.40 -4.56 2.58
N VAL A 326 -14.63 -4.43 1.51
CA VAL A 326 -14.57 -5.42 0.42
C VAL A 326 -13.92 -6.71 0.89
N HIS A 327 -12.85 -6.58 1.69
CA HIS A 327 -12.12 -7.69 2.31
C HIS A 327 -12.55 -7.84 3.78
N ALA A 328 -12.79 -9.07 4.21
CA ALA A 328 -13.31 -9.33 5.55
C ALA A 328 -12.32 -8.92 6.65
N GLU A 329 -11.01 -9.00 6.38
CA GLU A 329 -9.95 -8.64 7.31
C GLU A 329 -9.95 -7.14 7.64
N ASP A 330 -10.37 -6.31 6.69
CA ASP A 330 -10.48 -4.87 6.90
C ASP A 330 -11.53 -4.52 7.93
N TYR A 331 -12.59 -5.32 8.04
CA TYR A 331 -13.59 -5.15 9.07
C TYR A 331 -12.94 -5.15 10.46
N VAL A 332 -12.10 -6.15 10.75
CA VAL A 332 -11.39 -6.28 12.02
C VAL A 332 -10.44 -5.09 12.23
N HIS A 333 -9.72 -4.67 11.19
CA HIS A 333 -8.80 -3.52 11.28
C HIS A 333 -9.50 -2.18 11.51
N ARG A 334 -10.68 -1.99 10.90
CA ARG A 334 -11.50 -0.79 11.05
C ARG A 334 -12.07 -0.69 12.45
N ILE A 335 -12.74 -1.74 12.92
CA ILE A 335 -13.36 -1.71 14.26
C ILE A 335 -12.30 -1.74 15.36
N GLY A 336 -11.12 -2.33 15.11
CA GLY A 336 -9.96 -2.28 16.00
C GLY A 336 -9.36 -0.87 16.20
N ARG A 337 -9.95 0.18 15.63
CA ARG A 337 -9.65 1.59 15.98
C ARG A 337 -10.35 2.02 17.28
N THR A 338 -11.41 1.33 17.68
CA THR A 338 -12.05 1.48 18.99
C THR A 338 -11.73 0.30 19.91
N GLY A 339 -12.19 0.35 21.16
CA GLY A 339 -12.05 -0.75 22.11
C GLY A 339 -10.60 -1.06 22.58
N ARG A 340 -9.66 -0.12 22.42
CA ARG A 340 -8.23 -0.33 22.74
C ARG A 340 -7.91 -0.11 24.22
N ALA A 341 -6.92 -0.85 24.71
CA ALA A 341 -6.36 -0.73 26.07
C ALA A 341 -7.42 -0.91 27.18
N GLY A 342 -8.31 -1.91 27.02
CA GLY A 342 -9.34 -2.25 28.00
C GLY A 342 -10.57 -1.34 28.00
N ARG A 343 -10.61 -0.32 27.13
CA ARG A 343 -11.81 0.51 26.93
C ARG A 343 -12.86 -0.22 26.10
N THR A 344 -14.12 0.12 26.34
CA THR A 344 -15.23 -0.26 25.45
C THR A 344 -15.28 0.64 24.22
N GLY A 345 -15.91 0.15 23.16
CA GLY A 345 -16.05 0.85 21.90
C GLY A 345 -17.29 0.41 21.15
N THR A 346 -17.79 1.27 20.25
CA THR A 346 -18.96 0.94 19.44
C THR A 346 -18.62 1.01 17.96
N ALA A 347 -19.02 0.00 17.19
CA ALA A 347 -18.85 -0.07 15.76
C ALA A 347 -20.19 -0.24 15.04
N TYR A 348 -20.54 0.72 14.18
CA TYR A 348 -21.72 0.65 13.31
C TYR A 348 -21.31 0.30 11.89
N THR A 349 -22.01 -0.64 11.27
CA THR A 349 -21.77 -1.02 9.86
C THR A 349 -23.02 -0.85 9.03
N PHE A 350 -22.92 0.00 8.00
CA PHE A 350 -24.06 0.39 7.18
C PHE A 350 -24.14 -0.56 5.99
N VAL A 351 -25.21 -1.35 5.94
CA VAL A 351 -25.41 -2.42 4.97
C VAL A 351 -26.52 -2.01 4.00
N GLY A 352 -26.15 -1.80 2.73
CA GLY A 352 -27.09 -1.49 1.67
C GLY A 352 -27.40 -2.69 0.77
N PRO A 353 -28.31 -2.52 -0.21
CA PRO A 353 -28.58 -3.54 -1.22
C PRO A 353 -27.31 -3.87 -2.01
N GLY A 354 -26.89 -5.14 -2.02
CA GLY A 354 -25.69 -5.62 -2.71
C GLY A 354 -24.46 -5.88 -1.83
N ASP A 355 -24.50 -5.51 -0.54
CA ASP A 355 -23.39 -5.74 0.39
C ASP A 355 -23.37 -7.16 1.00
N GLU A 356 -24.39 -7.98 0.75
CA GLU A 356 -24.60 -9.31 1.35
C GLU A 356 -23.37 -10.22 1.23
N LYS A 357 -22.76 -10.29 0.04
CA LYS A 357 -21.57 -11.11 -0.19
C LYS A 357 -20.40 -10.71 0.70
N HIS A 358 -20.20 -9.41 0.90
CA HIS A 358 -19.12 -8.88 1.73
C HIS A 358 -19.43 -9.08 3.22
N LEU A 359 -20.67 -8.85 3.63
CA LEU A 359 -21.13 -9.11 4.99
C LEU A 359 -20.98 -10.59 5.36
N ASP A 360 -21.36 -11.51 4.48
CA ASP A 360 -21.21 -12.95 4.70
C ASP A 360 -19.74 -13.35 4.88
N ALA A 361 -18.83 -12.76 4.11
CA ALA A 361 -17.40 -13.01 4.25
C ALA A 361 -16.90 -12.53 5.62
N ILE A 362 -17.38 -11.37 6.08
CA ILE A 362 -17.07 -10.82 7.41
C ILE A 362 -17.57 -11.75 8.51
N LEU A 363 -18.85 -12.13 8.48
CA LEU A 363 -19.46 -13.01 9.49
C LEU A 363 -18.76 -14.39 9.55
N LYS A 364 -18.38 -14.94 8.39
CA LYS A 364 -17.57 -16.17 8.32
C LYS A 364 -16.19 -16.00 8.93
N LEU A 365 -15.55 -14.85 8.75
CA LEU A 365 -14.23 -14.57 9.31
C LEU A 365 -14.26 -14.42 10.83
N ILE A 366 -15.22 -13.63 11.35
CA ILE A 366 -15.30 -13.33 12.79
C ILE A 366 -15.95 -14.45 13.60
N GLN A 367 -16.64 -15.39 12.93
CA GLN A 367 -17.33 -16.54 13.54
C GLN A 367 -18.31 -16.17 14.66
N LYS A 368 -18.85 -14.95 14.62
CA LYS A 368 -19.81 -14.39 15.57
C LYS A 368 -20.92 -13.68 14.79
N PRO A 369 -22.19 -13.78 15.19
CA PRO A 369 -23.25 -12.95 14.63
C PRO A 369 -23.04 -11.48 15.04
N ILE A 370 -23.53 -10.56 14.23
CA ILE A 370 -23.61 -9.12 14.55
C ILE A 370 -25.09 -8.75 14.55
N ASP A 371 -25.53 -8.12 15.64
CA ASP A 371 -26.93 -7.76 15.79
C ASP A 371 -27.32 -6.59 14.87
N TRP A 372 -28.51 -6.70 14.29
CA TRP A 372 -29.13 -5.59 13.60
C TRP A 372 -29.65 -4.59 14.62
N LEU A 373 -29.27 -3.33 14.45
CA LEU A 373 -29.88 -2.26 15.20
C LEU A 373 -31.31 -2.09 14.73
N ASP A 374 -32.25 -2.21 15.67
CA ASP A 374 -33.67 -1.96 15.43
C ASP A 374 -33.90 -0.46 15.20
N THR A 375 -33.63 -0.01 13.98
CA THR A 375 -34.05 1.29 13.50
C THR A 375 -35.50 1.14 13.08
N GLY A 376 -36.43 1.47 13.99
CA GLY A 376 -37.87 1.40 13.73
C GLY A 376 -38.21 1.79 12.29
N SER A 377 -38.68 0.79 11.53
CA SER A 377 -39.11 0.80 10.14
C SER A 377 -38.72 2.05 9.32
N ALA A 378 -37.52 2.01 8.72
CA ALA A 378 -37.23 2.78 7.52
C ALA A 378 -36.66 1.82 6.46
N ALA A 379 -37.43 1.62 5.39
CA ALA A 379 -37.16 0.80 4.20
C ALA A 379 -37.53 -0.69 4.29
N THR A 380 -38.83 -0.97 4.30
CA THR A 380 -39.42 -2.05 3.52
C THR A 380 -39.82 -1.48 2.14
N ASP A 381 -38.92 -1.58 1.16
CA ASP A 381 -39.39 -1.79 -0.22
C ASP A 381 -39.73 -3.28 -0.29
N GLU A 382 -41.01 -3.62 -0.03
CA GLU A 382 -41.51 -4.94 -0.41
C GLU A 382 -41.78 -4.95 -1.92
N PRO A 383 -41.37 -6.01 -2.65
CA PRO A 383 -41.80 -6.18 -4.03
C PRO A 383 -43.27 -6.61 -4.00
N SER A 384 -44.15 -5.77 -4.55
CA SER A 384 -45.56 -6.11 -4.79
C SER A 384 -45.65 -7.34 -5.69
N SER A 385 -46.11 -8.46 -5.12
CA SER A 385 -46.47 -9.67 -5.83
C SER A 385 -47.95 -9.62 -6.22
N GLU A 386 -48.23 -9.29 -7.49
CA GLU A 386 -49.48 -9.61 -8.19
C GLU A 386 -49.13 -9.77 -9.68
N ASP A 387 -48.94 -11.02 -10.10
CA ASP A 387 -49.68 -11.63 -11.21
C ASP A 387 -49.18 -13.07 -11.43
N ASP A 388 -50.03 -14.00 -11.02
CA ASP A 388 -49.99 -15.41 -11.38
C ASP A 388 -50.35 -15.57 -12.87
N GLU A 389 -49.40 -16.01 -13.70
CA GLU A 389 -49.77 -16.86 -14.84
C GLU A 389 -48.68 -17.91 -15.13
N ALA A 390 -49.08 -19.17 -15.06
CA ALA A 390 -48.22 -20.35 -15.16
C ALA A 390 -47.77 -20.64 -16.61
N PRO A 391 -46.71 -21.45 -16.82
CA PRO A 391 -45.92 -21.44 -18.06
C PRO A 391 -46.15 -22.64 -19.00
N LYS A 392 -45.74 -22.45 -20.30
CA LYS A 392 -45.08 -23.41 -21.26
C LYS A 392 -45.72 -23.42 -22.68
N PRO A 393 -45.06 -23.94 -23.74
CA PRO A 393 -43.63 -24.00 -24.07
C PRO A 393 -43.29 -23.61 -25.55
N ALA A 394 -41.98 -23.62 -25.84
CA ALA A 394 -41.27 -23.39 -27.10
C ALA A 394 -41.88 -23.91 -28.41
N ARG A 395 -41.62 -23.19 -29.52
CA ARG A 395 -41.14 -23.79 -30.78
C ARG A 395 -40.51 -22.77 -31.74
N SER A 396 -39.30 -23.09 -32.17
CA SER A 396 -38.62 -22.52 -33.34
C SER A 396 -39.42 -22.78 -34.62
N SER A 397 -39.37 -21.88 -35.61
CA SER A 397 -38.77 -22.17 -36.92
C SER A 397 -38.96 -21.05 -37.95
N ARG A 398 -37.82 -20.63 -38.51
CA ARG A 398 -37.53 -20.50 -39.96
C ARG A 398 -38.47 -19.67 -40.88
N ARG A 399 -37.85 -18.59 -41.38
CA ARG A 399 -37.27 -18.46 -42.75
C ARG A 399 -38.17 -17.89 -43.86
N ARG A 400 -37.50 -17.03 -44.65
CA ARG A 400 -37.78 -16.50 -46.01
C ARG A 400 -38.86 -15.42 -46.08
N GLY A 401 -38.65 -14.24 -46.67
CA GLY A 401 -37.58 -13.76 -47.56
C GLY A 401 -38.12 -13.45 -48.96
N ARG A 402 -38.01 -12.18 -49.38
CA ARG A 402 -37.87 -11.62 -50.75
C ARG A 402 -38.15 -10.12 -50.62
N GLY A 403 -37.26 -9.20 -51.02
CA GLY A 403 -36.84 -8.93 -52.40
C GLY A 403 -37.97 -8.15 -53.09
N ARG A 404 -37.81 -6.97 -53.69
CA ARG A 404 -36.70 -6.33 -54.40
C ARG A 404 -37.08 -4.85 -54.65
N ILE A 405 -36.06 -3.99 -54.66
CA ILE A 405 -35.72 -2.97 -55.68
C ILE A 405 -36.80 -1.99 -56.15
N GLY A 406 -36.47 -0.70 -56.00
CA GLY A 406 -36.89 0.39 -56.87
C GLY A 406 -35.96 1.58 -56.68
N ALA A 407 -35.03 1.77 -57.62
CA ALA A 407 -34.17 2.95 -57.74
C ALA A 407 -34.92 4.08 -58.47
N GLY A 408 -34.53 5.33 -58.21
CA GLY A 408 -34.98 6.50 -58.96
C GLY A 408 -34.45 7.80 -58.37
N GLU A 409 -33.41 8.33 -59.00
CA GLU A 409 -32.79 9.65 -58.81
C GLU A 409 -33.77 10.82 -59.00
N ALA A 410 -33.55 11.95 -58.30
CA ALA A 410 -33.09 13.21 -58.88
C ALA A 410 -33.49 14.46 -58.05
N ASP A 411 -32.45 15.12 -57.50
CA ASP A 411 -32.14 16.55 -57.70
C ASP A 411 -32.81 17.68 -56.87
N SER A 412 -32.06 18.80 -56.78
CA SER A 412 -32.19 20.07 -56.03
C SER A 412 -31.52 20.07 -54.63
N ALA A 413 -30.30 20.56 -54.40
CA ALA A 413 -29.60 21.84 -54.68
C ALA A 413 -29.80 22.94 -53.60
N ARG A 414 -28.68 23.29 -52.94
CA ARG A 414 -28.29 24.57 -52.26
C ARG A 414 -29.04 24.95 -50.98
N GLU A 415 -28.50 25.60 -49.95
CA GLU A 415 -27.27 26.39 -49.69
C GLU A 415 -27.16 26.47 -48.14
N GLU A 416 -26.07 26.04 -47.51
CA GLU A 416 -24.93 26.84 -47.01
C GLU A 416 -25.26 28.14 -46.23
N ALA A 417 -24.95 28.14 -44.92
CA ALA A 417 -24.59 29.35 -44.16
C ALA A 417 -23.84 28.97 -42.87
N ALA A 418 -22.51 29.03 -42.94
CA ALA A 418 -21.61 29.02 -41.79
C ALA A 418 -21.35 30.47 -41.32
N LEU A 419 -21.23 30.68 -40.01
CA LEU A 419 -20.78 31.95 -39.40
C LEU A 419 -20.11 31.68 -38.03
N PRO A 420 -19.26 32.60 -37.50
CA PRO A 420 -17.82 32.39 -37.48
C PRO A 420 -17.20 32.52 -36.07
N LYS A 421 -15.91 32.15 -35.94
CA LYS A 421 -15.07 32.52 -34.79
C LYS A 421 -14.32 33.83 -35.07
N PRO A 422 -14.24 34.78 -34.11
CA PRO A 422 -13.44 35.98 -34.28
C PRO A 422 -11.99 35.77 -33.83
N GLN A 423 -11.06 36.31 -34.62
CA GLN A 423 -9.69 36.66 -34.25
C GLN A 423 -9.59 38.17 -34.05
N SER A 424 -8.75 38.62 -33.11
CA SER A 424 -7.85 39.77 -33.25
C SER A 424 -6.87 39.75 -32.07
N ALA A 425 -5.63 40.25 -32.11
CA ALA A 425 -4.70 40.62 -33.17
C ALA A 425 -3.41 41.13 -32.48
N ARG A 426 -2.25 40.74 -33.02
CA ARG A 426 -1.00 41.55 -33.21
C ARG A 426 -0.28 42.09 -31.96
N GLY A 427 1.05 42.17 -31.89
CA GLY A 427 2.19 41.91 -32.79
C GLY A 427 3.47 41.95 -31.92
N ASN A 428 4.71 41.86 -32.39
CA ASN A 428 5.26 41.90 -33.73
C ASN A 428 6.73 41.42 -33.69
N ALA A 429 7.17 40.81 -34.80
CA ALA A 429 8.52 40.90 -35.39
C ALA A 429 9.73 40.30 -34.61
N SER A 430 10.70 39.61 -35.22
CA SER A 430 11.12 39.58 -36.62
C SER A 430 12.13 38.46 -36.91
N SER A 431 12.09 37.99 -38.17
CA SER A 431 13.24 37.64 -39.05
C SER A 431 14.09 36.41 -38.69
N ARG A 432 14.53 35.53 -39.60
CA ARG A 432 14.51 35.30 -41.06
C ARG A 432 14.94 33.80 -41.17
N ARG A 433 14.20 32.87 -41.76
CA ARG A 433 13.94 32.56 -43.19
C ARG A 433 15.19 32.23 -44.05
N ARG A 434 15.42 30.93 -44.30
CA ARG A 434 15.54 30.22 -45.62
C ARG A 434 16.20 28.85 -45.39
N GLU A 435 15.53 27.72 -45.70
CA GLU A 435 15.48 27.01 -47.01
C GLU A 435 16.90 26.62 -47.50
N ARG A 436 17.27 25.37 -47.86
CA ARG A 436 16.55 24.29 -48.58
C ARG A 436 17.51 23.06 -48.71
N ARG A 437 16.92 21.86 -48.91
CA ARG A 437 17.39 20.69 -49.74
C ARG A 437 18.66 19.92 -49.34
N GLU A 438 18.58 18.62 -49.04
CA GLU A 438 18.36 17.39 -49.86
C GLU A 438 19.69 16.69 -50.21
N GLU A 439 19.72 15.40 -49.85
CA GLU A 439 20.44 14.26 -50.43
C GLU A 439 21.91 13.92 -50.09
N ASP A 440 22.08 12.60 -50.05
CA ASP A 440 23.21 11.73 -49.76
C ASP A 440 24.55 12.12 -50.39
N ASP A 441 25.65 11.89 -49.65
CA ASP A 441 26.78 11.15 -50.20
C ASP A 441 27.71 10.61 -49.10
N MET A 442 28.11 9.35 -49.26
CA MET A 442 29.20 8.73 -48.51
C MET A 442 30.56 9.15 -49.08
N LEU A 443 31.55 9.30 -48.18
CA LEU A 443 32.97 8.93 -48.28
C LEU A 443 33.96 10.02 -47.80
N ASP A 444 34.81 9.59 -46.88
CA ASP A 444 36.17 10.02 -46.55
C ASP A 444 36.49 11.48 -46.19
N ALA A 445 36.69 11.71 -44.88
CA ALA A 445 37.73 12.61 -44.37
C ALA A 445 38.18 12.21 -42.94
N PRO A 446 39.44 12.48 -42.54
CA PRO A 446 40.16 11.74 -41.51
C PRO A 446 39.91 12.21 -40.07
N SER A 447 40.10 11.29 -39.14
CA SER A 447 39.96 11.44 -37.69
C SER A 447 40.90 12.50 -37.11
N ASP A 448 40.35 13.58 -36.54
CA ASP A 448 41.07 14.46 -35.62
C ASP A 448 40.58 14.22 -34.18
N SER A 449 40.72 12.96 -33.75
CA SER A 449 40.47 12.51 -32.38
C SER A 449 41.81 12.10 -31.75
N PRO A 450 42.14 12.52 -30.51
CA PRO A 450 43.40 12.16 -29.85
C PRO A 450 43.51 10.66 -29.50
N PHE A 451 42.55 9.82 -29.89
CA PHE A 451 42.39 8.46 -29.36
C PHE A 451 42.28 7.33 -30.40
N GLY A 452 42.38 7.57 -31.70
CA GLY A 452 42.38 6.50 -32.72
C GLY A 452 41.22 5.49 -32.62
N ASP A 453 41.33 4.36 -33.33
CA ASP A 453 40.26 3.33 -33.45
C ASP A 453 40.18 2.32 -32.29
N ALA A 454 41.01 2.46 -31.27
CA ALA A 454 40.94 1.66 -30.07
C ALA A 454 40.35 2.53 -28.94
N GLY A 455 39.05 2.36 -28.66
CA GLY A 455 38.32 3.12 -27.64
C GLY A 455 38.96 3.15 -26.24
N PRO A 456 38.37 3.90 -25.28
CA PRO A 456 39.09 4.41 -24.11
C PRO A 456 39.49 3.32 -23.12
N ILE A 457 40.79 2.97 -23.09
CA ILE A 457 41.37 2.13 -22.04
C ILE A 457 41.73 3.05 -20.85
N PRO A 458 41.18 2.82 -19.64
CA PRO A 458 41.54 3.59 -18.46
C PRO A 458 43.04 3.54 -18.14
N ALA A 459 43.64 4.70 -17.84
CA ALA A 459 45.09 4.87 -17.63
C ALA A 459 45.71 4.01 -16.51
N PHE A 460 44.92 3.40 -15.63
CA PHE A 460 45.42 2.51 -14.59
C PHE A 460 45.80 1.11 -15.10
N LEU A 461 45.31 0.70 -16.28
CA LEU A 461 45.64 -0.58 -16.92
C LEU A 461 46.97 -0.56 -17.67
N LEU A 462 47.54 0.63 -17.92
CA LEU A 462 48.81 0.82 -18.63
C LEU A 462 50.03 0.83 -17.69
N ARG A 463 49.83 0.65 -16.38
CA ARG A 463 50.95 0.62 -15.43
C ARG A 463 51.58 -0.78 -15.41
N PRO A 464 52.90 -0.92 -15.63
CA PRO A 464 53.57 -2.21 -15.51
C PRO A 464 53.47 -2.71 -14.06
N ALA A 465 53.02 -3.95 -13.89
CA ALA A 465 52.93 -4.61 -12.60
C ALA A 465 54.35 -4.88 -12.06
N ARG A 466 54.69 -4.32 -10.90
CA ARG A 466 55.90 -4.72 -10.17
C ARG A 466 55.68 -6.10 -9.57
N LEU A 467 56.39 -7.10 -10.08
CA LEU A 467 56.50 -8.41 -9.42
C LEU A 467 57.36 -8.26 -8.16
N PRO A 468 56.99 -8.86 -7.02
CA PRO A 468 57.82 -8.84 -5.82
C PRO A 468 59.08 -9.68 -6.04
N GLU A 469 60.24 -9.10 -5.73
CA GLU A 469 61.53 -9.78 -5.73
C GLU A 469 61.50 -10.95 -4.73
N GLN A 470 61.81 -12.15 -5.22
CA GLN A 470 62.07 -13.32 -4.38
C GLN A 470 63.39 -13.08 -3.62
N LYS A 471 63.32 -13.04 -2.29
CA LYS A 471 64.50 -13.14 -1.44
C LYS A 471 64.97 -14.59 -1.42
N THR A 472 66.10 -14.87 -2.06
CA THR A 472 66.99 -16.01 -1.77
C THR A 472 67.72 -15.83 -0.45
#